data_AF-A0AA42RHF6-F1
#
_entry.id   AF-A0AA42RHF6-F1
#
_cell.length_a   1.000
_cell.length_b   1.000
_cell.length_c   1.000
_cell.angle_alpha   90.00
_cell.angle_beta   90.00
_cell.angle_gamma   90.00
#
_symmetry.space_group_name_H-M   'P 1'
#
loop_
_entity.id
_entity.type
_entity.pdbx_description
1 polymer ?
#
loop_
_entity_poly.entity_id
_entity_poly.type
_entity_poly.pdbx_seq_one_letter_code
_entity_poly.pdbx_strand_id
1 'polypeptide(L)'
;MKNLTDDKNIWLDEPEDHDFTAAQDYLELIFKPEIAASLANKLSEAKTIIKKSKDIFRASKLSLLPLENRHVQENFKKNKSK
;
A
#
# COMPACT_ATOMS: atom_id res chain seq x y z
N MET A 1 -23.24 -1.97 15.87
CA MET A 1 -22.17 -1.36 15.05
C MET A 1 -21.99 -2.21 13.82
N LYS A 2 -22.20 -1.67 12.62
CA LYS A 2 -22.03 -2.41 11.37
C LYS A 2 -20.52 -2.52 11.10
N ASN A 3 -19.98 -3.73 11.08
CA ASN A 3 -18.56 -3.97 10.79
C ASN A 3 -18.23 -3.47 9.37
N LEU A 4 -17.25 -2.58 9.24
CA LEU A 4 -16.83 -1.95 7.98
C LEU A 4 -16.11 -2.91 7.00
N THR A 5 -16.27 -4.22 7.13
CA THR A 5 -15.51 -5.24 6.39
C THR A 5 -16.31 -5.99 5.32
N ASP A 6 -17.56 -5.61 5.07
CA ASP A 6 -18.43 -6.24 4.05
C ASP A 6 -18.37 -5.57 2.66
N ASP A 7 -17.49 -4.58 2.44
CA ASP A 7 -17.20 -4.10 1.09
C ASP A 7 -16.12 -5.03 0.50
N LYS A 8 -16.44 -5.73 -0.62
CA LYS A 8 -15.51 -6.60 -1.38
C LYS A 8 -14.07 -6.07 -1.27
N ASN A 9 -13.22 -6.81 -0.57
CA ASN A 9 -11.83 -6.46 -0.41
C ASN A 9 -11.18 -6.47 -1.80
N ILE A 10 -10.79 -5.30 -2.31
CA ILE A 10 -10.13 -5.15 -3.61
C ILE A 10 -8.68 -5.66 -3.57
N TRP A 11 -8.20 -6.06 -2.39
CA TRP A 11 -6.87 -6.56 -2.15
C TRP A 11 -6.89 -8.08 -2.03
N LEU A 12 -5.88 -8.73 -2.60
CA LEU A 12 -5.60 -10.14 -2.39
C LEU A 12 -5.18 -10.39 -0.94
N ASP A 13 -5.45 -11.59 -0.44
CA ASP A 13 -5.04 -12.00 0.91
C ASP A 13 -3.53 -12.25 1.00
N GLU A 14 -2.91 -12.66 -0.11
CA GLU A 14 -1.47 -12.93 -0.23
C GLU A 14 -0.91 -12.19 -1.46
N PRO A 15 0.36 -11.73 -1.41
CA PRO A 15 1.06 -11.19 -2.58
C PRO A 15 1.27 -12.27 -3.64
N GLU A 16 1.35 -11.85 -4.89
CA GLU A 16 1.72 -12.70 -6.01
C GLU A 16 3.23 -12.66 -6.25
N ASP A 17 3.79 -13.67 -6.91
CA ASP A 17 5.24 -13.75 -7.16
C ASP A 17 5.80 -12.51 -7.86
N HIS A 18 5.01 -11.91 -8.76
CA HIS A 18 5.41 -10.72 -9.50
C HIS A 18 5.46 -9.44 -8.64
N ASP A 19 4.76 -9.42 -7.49
CA ASP A 19 4.83 -8.30 -6.55
C ASP A 19 6.23 -8.17 -5.93
N PHE A 20 6.94 -9.29 -5.72
CA PHE A 20 8.30 -9.27 -5.19
C PHE A 20 9.32 -8.78 -6.22
N THR A 21 9.14 -9.11 -7.50
CA THR A 21 9.94 -8.54 -8.59
C THR A 21 9.75 -7.03 -8.68
N ALA A 22 8.50 -6.56 -8.65
CA ALA A 22 8.20 -5.13 -8.65
C ALA A 22 8.76 -4.41 -7.40
N ALA A 23 8.73 -5.08 -6.24
CA ALA A 23 9.35 -4.55 -5.03
C ALA A 23 10.87 -4.42 -5.17
N GLN A 24 11.55 -5.39 -5.78
CA GLN A 24 12.99 -5.29 -6.06
C GLN A 24 13.28 -4.10 -6.98
N ASP A 25 12.57 -3.98 -8.10
CA ASP A 25 12.75 -2.88 -9.07
C ASP A 25 12.64 -1.51 -8.38
N TYR A 26 11.67 -1.34 -7.48
CA TYR A 26 11.55 -0.13 -6.67
C TYR A 26 12.71 0.05 -5.69
N LEU A 27 13.13 -1.01 -5.00
CA LEU A 27 14.22 -0.96 -4.03
C LEU A 27 15.57 -0.64 -4.69
N GLU A 28 15.80 -1.01 -5.95
CA GLU A 28 16.99 -0.64 -6.72
C GLU A 28 17.09 0.86 -7.01
N LEU A 29 15.98 1.61 -6.94
CA LEU A 29 16.00 3.08 -7.02
C LEU A 29 16.60 3.73 -5.76
N ILE A 30 16.69 2.98 -4.66
CA ILE A 30 17.04 3.48 -3.32
C ILE A 30 18.33 2.81 -2.79
N PHE A 31 18.52 1.54 -3.12
CA PHE A 31 19.61 0.70 -2.65
C PHE A 31 20.43 0.15 -3.82
N LYS A 32 21.62 -0.37 -3.52
CA LYS A 32 22.39 -1.14 -4.50
C LYS A 32 21.66 -2.43 -4.87
N PRO A 33 21.84 -2.95 -6.11
CA PRO A 33 21.12 -4.14 -6.58
C PRO A 33 21.23 -5.35 -5.64
N GLU A 34 22.41 -5.61 -5.07
CA GLU A 34 22.61 -6.72 -4.15
C GLU A 34 21.79 -6.60 -2.85
N ILE A 35 21.58 -5.38 -2.36
CA ILE A 35 20.79 -5.11 -1.16
C ILE A 35 19.30 -5.21 -1.52
N ALA A 36 18.88 -4.65 -2.66
CA ALA A 36 17.50 -4.70 -3.12
C ALA A 36 17.01 -6.15 -3.31
N ALA A 37 17.80 -6.98 -3.99
CA ALA A 37 17.51 -8.40 -4.16
C ALA A 37 17.43 -9.16 -2.82
N SER A 38 18.35 -8.88 -1.89
CA SER A 38 18.31 -9.49 -0.55
C SER A 38 17.04 -9.09 0.24
N LEU A 39 16.60 -7.85 0.12
CA LEU A 39 15.38 -7.37 0.78
C LEU A 39 14.13 -7.97 0.14
N ALA A 40 14.05 -8.05 -1.19
CA ALA A 40 12.93 -8.67 -1.89
C ALA A 40 12.77 -10.16 -1.53
N ASN A 41 13.88 -10.91 -1.46
CA ASN A 41 13.85 -12.31 -0.99
C ASN A 41 13.39 -12.44 0.46
N LYS A 42 13.79 -11.53 1.35
CA LYS A 42 13.28 -11.51 2.73
C LYS A 42 11.79 -11.21 2.79
N LEU A 43 11.27 -10.40 1.86
CA LEU A 43 9.84 -10.11 1.77
C LEU A 43 9.06 -11.35 1.31
N SER A 44 9.59 -12.14 0.37
CA SER A 44 8.91 -13.35 -0.12
C SER A 44 8.85 -14.48 0.90
N GLU A 45 9.83 -14.57 1.80
CA GLU A 45 9.83 -15.55 2.91
C GLU A 45 9.02 -15.08 4.13
N ALA A 46 8.72 -13.78 4.22
CA ALA A 46 8.02 -13.21 5.35
C ALA A 46 6.52 -13.53 5.29
N LYS A 47 5.94 -13.79 6.46
CA LYS A 47 4.49 -13.97 6.58
C LYS A 47 3.77 -12.66 6.23
N THR A 48 2.78 -12.74 5.34
CA THR A 48 1.89 -11.63 5.02
C THR A 48 1.15 -11.14 6.25
N ILE A 49 1.14 -9.81 6.42
CA ILE A 49 0.42 -9.14 7.51
C ILE A 49 -0.52 -8.10 6.93
N ILE A 50 -1.74 -8.06 7.46
CA ILE A 50 -2.74 -7.07 7.07
C ILE A 50 -2.69 -5.89 8.06
N LYS A 51 -2.59 -4.67 7.52
CA LYS A 51 -2.65 -3.42 8.28
C LYS A 51 -3.75 -2.52 7.70
N LYS A 52 -4.29 -1.63 8.53
CA LYS A 52 -5.24 -0.63 8.03
C LYS A 52 -4.49 0.34 7.13
N SER A 53 -5.05 0.64 5.95
CA SER A 53 -4.45 1.56 4.98
C SER A 53 -4.04 2.90 5.59
N LYS A 54 -4.87 3.47 6.47
CA LYS A 54 -4.57 4.72 7.19
C LYS A 54 -3.30 4.66 8.04
N ASP A 55 -2.93 3.49 8.55
CA ASP A 55 -1.74 3.33 9.38
C ASP A 55 -0.48 3.22 8.50
N ILE A 56 -0.59 2.56 7.33
CA ILE A 56 0.45 2.55 6.29
C ILE A 56 0.75 3.98 5.81
N PHE A 57 -0.29 4.76 5.48
CA PHE A 57 -0.13 6.16 5.06
C PHE A 57 0.49 7.04 6.14
N ARG A 58 0.16 6.83 7.42
CA ARG A 58 0.83 7.58 8.51
C ARG A 58 2.30 7.18 8.64
N ALA A 59 2.63 5.90 8.48
CA ALA A 59 3.99 5.40 8.58
C ALA A 59 4.89 5.89 7.43
N SER A 60 4.34 6.08 6.22
CA SER A 60 5.11 6.57 5.07
C SER A 60 5.58 8.02 5.23
N LYS A 61 5.01 8.79 6.17
CA LYS A 61 5.31 10.21 6.41
C LYS A 61 5.19 11.09 5.14
N LEU A 62 4.45 10.61 4.14
CA LEU A 62 4.17 11.39 2.94
C LEU A 62 3.25 12.55 3.30
N SER A 63 3.53 13.73 2.73
CA SER A 63 2.61 14.85 2.85
C SER A 63 1.26 14.48 2.24
N LEU A 64 0.19 14.81 2.96
CA LEU A 64 -1.15 14.65 2.42
C LEU A 64 -1.31 15.55 1.20
N LEU A 65 -2.02 15.04 0.19
CA LEU A 65 -2.40 15.87 -0.95
C LEU A 65 -3.31 17.02 -0.48
N PRO A 66 -3.14 18.23 -1.07
CA PRO A 66 -3.94 19.39 -0.70
C PRO A 66 -5.43 19.16 -0.98
N LEU A 67 -6.31 19.83 -0.23
CA LEU A 67 -7.77 19.75 -0.40
C LEU A 67 -8.24 20.27 -1.75
N GLU A 68 -7.43 21.10 -2.40
CA GLU A 68 -7.66 21.67 -3.72
C GLU A 68 -7.38 20.66 -4.84
N ASN A 69 -6.70 19.55 -4.55
CA ASN A 69 -6.45 18.50 -5.53
C ASN A 69 -7.79 17.91 -6.00
N ARG A 70 -8.05 17.94 -7.30
CA ARG A 70 -9.29 17.47 -7.92
C ARG A 70 -9.67 16.05 -7.47
N HIS A 71 -8.71 15.13 -7.41
CA HIS A 71 -8.95 13.75 -7.00
C HIS A 71 -9.27 13.63 -5.51
N VAL A 72 -8.67 14.48 -4.67
CA VAL A 72 -8.99 14.56 -3.24
C VAL A 72 -10.44 15.05 -3.05
N GLN A 73 -10.84 16.11 -3.76
CA GLN A 73 -12.22 16.62 -3.71
C GLN A 73 -13.25 15.60 -4.19
N GLU A 74 -12.97 14.92 -5.31
CA GLU A 74 -13.81 13.84 -5.84
C GLU A 74 -13.96 12.71 -4.81
N ASN A 75 -12.88 12.31 -4.14
CA ASN A 75 -12.93 11.31 -3.07
C ASN A 75 -13.72 11.79 -1.85
N PHE A 76 -13.61 13.06 -1.43
CA PHE A 76 -14.44 13.59 -0.33
C PHE A 76 -15.94 13.58 -0.66
N LYS A 77 -16.32 13.90 -1.91
CA LYS A 77 -17.72 13.84 -2.35
C LYS A 77 -18.28 12.41 -2.27
N LYS A 78 -17.49 11.41 -2.69
CA LYS A 78 -17.87 9.99 -2.57
C LYS A 78 -18.08 9.57 -1.11
N ASN A 79 -17.23 10.05 -0.20
CA ASN A 79 -17.31 9.69 1.22
C ASN A 79 -18.42 10.42 1.99
N LYS A 80 -18.80 11.66 1.62
CA LYS A 80 -19.89 12.41 2.28
C LYS A 80 -21.30 11.95 1.88
N SER A 81 -21.41 11.23 0.77
CA SER A 81 -22.71 10.75 0.25
C SER A 81 -23.10 9.37 0.78
N LYS A 82 -22.38 8.86 1.79
CA LYS A 82 -22.54 7.56 2.45
C LYS A 82 -22.76 7.80 3.94
#